data_AF-A0A7C5KM56-F1
#
_entry.id   AF-A0A7C5KM56-F1
#
_cell.length_a   1.000
_cell.length_b   1.000
_cell.length_c   1.000
_cell.angle_alpha   90.00
_cell.angle_beta   90.00
_cell.angle_gamma   90.00
#
_symmetry.space_group_name_H-M   'P 1'
#
loop_
_entity.id
_entity.type
_entity.pdbx_description
1 polymer ?
#
loop_
_entity_poly.entity_id
_entity_poly.type
_entity_poly.pdbx_seq_one_letter_code
_entity_poly.pdbx_strand_id
1 'polypeptide(L)'
;MEKESPLMPRMLFSSIFILTLGTSTTLPPSPASRHPMEWAQKTSKKKKLPRWKIDPYTRNDPKALKKAGYVNFSPFPWGDGHDSTLIEKELRKSKIIWVETAHFRIGSTLEPWQLPFDIKIRKRYRAELTELQKKIPRINPKKKTLDRWLRVHLFAHRLEKLYSDFMKRVGVTQKNFPIKPDTFMNGEYWGQGPYLGMRNKYTVLLFQKVSEHLAYLSRFTGRVQNFAVRHHFKKFGSLMLCTAAGLEDGRLKNDVAMHVHVIWNNVHNLIDGYRHYTHDLPVWFKEGMAHWYGRRISPKWNNFDQNESARADLKSTWKWDVAV
;
A
#
# COMPACT_ATOMS: atom_id res chain seq x y z
N MET A 1 47.24 13.67 -45.06
CA MET A 1 46.41 14.75 -45.64
C MET A 1 45.15 14.80 -44.81
N GLU A 2 45.25 15.50 -43.66
CA GLU A 2 44.64 16.82 -43.34
C GLU A 2 43.43 16.54 -42.43
N LYS A 3 43.49 16.70 -41.09
CA LYS A 3 43.51 17.94 -40.27
C LYS A 3 42.47 18.94 -40.82
N GLU A 4 41.45 19.40 -40.10
CA GLU A 4 41.52 20.16 -38.83
C GLU A 4 40.17 20.21 -38.09
N SER A 5 40.27 20.37 -36.77
CA SER A 5 39.37 21.16 -35.90
C SER A 5 40.24 22.27 -35.28
N PRO A 6 39.79 23.22 -34.41
CA PRO A 6 38.45 23.62 -33.94
C PRO A 6 38.28 25.18 -33.95
N LEU A 7 37.22 25.75 -33.35
CA LEU A 7 37.30 27.08 -32.67
C LEU A 7 36.04 27.41 -31.85
N MET A 8 36.23 27.53 -30.52
CA MET A 8 35.41 28.33 -29.60
C MET A 8 35.93 29.78 -29.55
N PRO A 9 35.14 30.72 -29.02
CA PRO A 9 35.69 31.86 -28.28
C PRO A 9 35.21 31.91 -26.81
N ARG A 10 36.18 31.95 -25.89
CA ARG A 10 36.11 32.53 -24.54
C ARG A 10 36.66 33.96 -24.60
N MET A 11 36.04 34.93 -23.91
CA MET A 11 36.64 36.12 -23.28
C MET A 11 35.50 36.92 -22.61
N LEU A 12 35.63 37.74 -21.56
CA LEU A 12 36.52 37.89 -20.41
C LEU A 12 35.80 38.90 -19.48
N PHE A 13 36.19 38.88 -18.21
CA PHE A 13 35.83 39.75 -17.09
C PHE A 13 35.70 41.27 -17.37
N SER A 14 34.82 41.95 -16.63
CA SER A 14 35.13 43.26 -16.03
C SER A 14 34.21 43.59 -14.85
N SER A 15 34.84 43.81 -13.70
CA SER A 15 34.26 44.35 -12.47
C SER A 15 34.53 45.86 -12.43
N ILE A 16 33.52 46.69 -12.16
CA ILE A 16 33.74 48.09 -11.75
C ILE A 16 32.92 48.39 -10.50
N PHE A 17 33.67 48.68 -9.43
CA PHE A 17 33.28 49.33 -8.18
C PHE A 17 33.29 50.85 -8.42
N ILE A 18 32.23 51.58 -8.04
CA ILE A 18 32.33 53.02 -7.73
C ILE A 18 31.48 53.33 -6.49
N LEU A 19 32.11 54.05 -5.57
CA LEU A 19 31.70 54.46 -4.24
C LEU A 19 30.98 55.83 -4.25
N THR A 20 29.97 55.96 -3.38
CA THR A 20 29.57 57.12 -2.53
C THR A 20 29.29 58.51 -3.11
N LEU A 21 28.14 59.07 -2.70
CA LEU A 21 27.90 60.37 -2.02
C LEU A 21 26.47 60.24 -1.44
N GLY A 22 26.10 60.51 -0.19
CA GLY A 22 26.70 61.35 0.85
C GLY A 22 25.86 62.61 1.06
N THR A 23 24.64 62.51 1.62
CA THR A 23 23.98 63.66 2.27
C THR A 23 23.26 63.23 3.55
N SER A 24 23.62 63.94 4.62
CA SER A 24 23.21 63.77 6.01
C SER A 24 22.07 64.73 6.31
N THR A 25 20.97 64.25 6.91
CA THR A 25 20.01 65.07 7.64
C THR A 25 19.52 64.35 8.90
N THR A 26 20.16 64.70 10.02
CA THR A 26 19.62 64.88 11.39
C THR A 26 18.44 64.03 11.87
N LEU A 27 18.72 63.13 12.83
CA LEU A 27 17.74 62.47 13.70
C LEU A 27 17.21 63.44 14.78
N PRO A 28 15.89 63.48 15.04
CA PRO A 28 15.34 63.92 16.32
C PRO A 28 15.15 62.74 17.30
N PRO A 29 15.18 63.00 18.62
CA PRO A 29 15.23 61.96 19.65
C PRO A 29 13.86 61.30 19.90
N SER A 30 13.91 60.02 20.28
CA SER A 30 12.76 59.28 20.81
C SER A 30 12.29 59.87 22.15
N PRO A 31 10.97 59.87 22.38
CA PRO A 31 10.53 59.33 23.67
C PRO A 31 9.29 58.43 23.58
N ALA A 32 9.40 57.33 24.33
CA ALA A 32 8.36 56.70 25.15
C ALA A 32 7.10 56.09 24.49
N SER A 33 6.99 54.78 24.75
CA SER A 33 5.76 54.02 25.03
C SER A 33 4.64 54.03 23.99
N ARG A 34 4.64 53.00 23.14
CA ARG A 34 3.40 52.36 22.69
C ARG A 34 3.54 50.85 22.84
N HIS A 35 2.54 50.26 23.48
CA HIS A 35 2.40 48.86 23.85
C HIS A 35 2.89 47.87 22.78
N PRO A 36 3.49 46.73 23.17
CA PRO A 36 3.75 45.65 22.22
C PRO A 36 2.39 45.19 21.66
N MET A 37 2.20 45.41 20.36
CA MET A 37 1.08 44.86 19.60
C MET A 37 1.31 43.34 19.56
N GLU A 38 0.77 42.66 20.55
CA GLU A 38 0.77 41.22 20.70
C GLU A 38 0.06 40.63 19.49
N TRP A 39 0.84 40.19 18.48
CA TRP A 39 0.33 39.36 17.41
C TRP A 39 -0.13 38.06 18.03
N ALA A 40 -1.42 38.01 18.39
CA ALA A 40 -2.09 36.81 18.82
C ALA A 40 -1.81 35.71 17.81
N GLN A 41 -0.86 34.83 18.15
CA GLN A 41 -0.67 33.56 17.47
C GLN A 41 -2.01 32.85 17.54
N LYS A 42 -2.76 32.85 16.43
CA LYS A 42 -3.92 31.97 16.26
C LYS A 42 -3.40 30.55 16.45
N THR A 43 -3.50 30.04 17.67
CA THR A 43 -3.28 28.64 18.00
C THR A 43 -4.21 27.85 17.09
N SER A 44 -3.68 27.29 16.01
CA SER A 44 -4.47 26.50 15.09
C SER A 44 -5.07 25.35 15.91
N LYS A 45 -6.39 25.35 16.11
CA LYS A 45 -7.07 24.27 16.81
C LYS A 45 -6.78 23.00 16.01
N LYS A 46 -5.98 22.07 16.58
CA LYS A 46 -5.71 20.76 15.97
C LYS A 46 -7.06 20.14 15.59
N LYS A 47 -7.31 20.01 14.27
CA LYS A 47 -8.57 19.50 13.74
C LYS A 47 -8.80 18.11 14.33
N LYS A 48 -9.85 17.94 15.14
CA LYS A 48 -10.18 16.64 15.75
C LYS A 48 -10.41 15.62 14.63
N LEU A 49 -9.67 14.51 14.67
CA LEU A 49 -9.88 13.42 13.72
C LEU A 49 -11.29 12.85 13.90
N PRO A 50 -11.99 12.50 12.81
CA PRO A 50 -13.30 11.88 12.92
C PRO A 50 -13.16 10.50 13.59
N ARG A 51 -14.17 10.12 14.39
CA ARG A 51 -14.13 8.88 15.21
C ARG A 51 -13.76 7.62 14.43
N TRP A 52 -14.18 7.52 13.16
CA TRP A 52 -13.90 6.36 12.32
C TRP A 52 -12.42 6.25 11.89
N LYS A 53 -11.64 7.33 11.95
CA LYS A 53 -10.18 7.34 11.73
C LYS A 53 -9.39 7.00 13.00
N ILE A 54 -10.05 6.83 14.14
CA ILE A 54 -9.41 6.43 15.39
C ILE A 54 -9.52 4.92 15.50
N ASP A 55 -8.38 4.23 15.52
CA ASP A 55 -8.33 2.80 15.75
C ASP A 55 -8.78 2.50 17.20
N PRO A 56 -9.88 1.75 17.41
CA PRO A 56 -10.37 1.46 18.76
C PRO A 56 -9.41 0.55 19.56
N TYR A 57 -8.52 -0.18 18.90
CA TYR A 57 -7.62 -1.15 19.53
C TYR A 57 -6.31 -0.51 19.99
N THR A 58 -5.68 0.31 19.15
CA THR A 58 -4.45 1.02 19.50
C THR A 58 -4.70 2.44 20.02
N ARG A 59 -5.90 3.02 19.79
CA ARG A 59 -6.24 4.43 20.05
C ARG A 59 -5.29 5.41 19.34
N ASN A 60 -4.67 4.98 18.25
CA ASN A 60 -3.62 5.70 17.53
C ASN A 60 -2.42 6.07 18.44
N ASP A 61 -2.18 5.30 19.52
CA ASP A 61 -1.00 5.47 20.36
C ASP A 61 0.25 5.01 19.61
N PRO A 62 1.28 5.86 19.39
CA PRO A 62 2.47 5.51 18.62
C PRO A 62 3.20 4.26 19.13
N LYS A 63 3.23 4.02 20.45
CA LYS A 63 3.87 2.84 21.02
C LYS A 63 3.07 1.57 20.70
N ALA A 64 1.74 1.62 20.85
CA ALA A 64 0.86 0.52 20.47
C ALA A 64 0.93 0.22 18.96
N LEU A 65 0.99 1.25 18.11
CA LEU A 65 1.13 1.10 16.66
C LEU A 65 2.43 0.41 16.27
N LYS A 66 3.56 0.87 16.83
CA LYS A 66 4.87 0.25 16.58
C LYS A 66 4.90 -1.20 17.04
N LYS A 67 4.34 -1.51 18.22
CA LYS A 67 4.22 -2.88 18.75
C LYS A 67 3.34 -3.77 17.85
N ALA A 68 2.31 -3.18 17.24
CA ALA A 68 1.44 -3.86 16.30
C ALA A 68 2.11 -4.14 14.93
N GLY A 69 3.26 -3.51 14.64
CA GLY A 69 3.97 -3.60 13.37
C GLY A 69 3.56 -2.56 12.33
N TYR A 70 2.89 -1.48 12.76
CA TYR A 70 2.54 -0.36 11.89
C TYR A 70 3.63 0.70 11.86
N VAL A 71 3.85 1.27 10.69
CA VAL A 71 4.75 2.40 10.43
C VAL A 71 3.98 3.71 10.51
N ASN A 72 2.80 3.77 9.88
CA ASN A 72 1.97 4.96 9.78
C ASN A 72 0.52 4.58 9.44
N PHE A 73 -0.44 5.49 9.58
CA PHE A 73 -1.83 5.31 9.13
C PHE A 73 -2.19 6.17 7.92
N SER A 74 -1.88 7.46 7.90
CA SER A 74 -2.04 8.37 6.75
C SER A 74 -1.63 9.76 7.24
N PRO A 75 -1.03 10.64 6.41
CA PRO A 75 -0.77 10.51 4.98
C PRO A 75 0.49 9.71 4.63
N PHE A 76 0.50 9.09 3.44
CA PHE A 76 1.71 8.51 2.82
C PHE A 76 1.60 8.42 1.29
N PRO A 77 2.74 8.36 0.56
CA PRO A 77 2.75 8.18 -0.89
C PRO A 77 2.12 6.84 -1.33
N TRP A 78 1.40 6.83 -2.45
CA TRP A 78 0.66 5.64 -2.91
C TRP A 78 1.09 5.13 -4.29
N GLY A 79 1.13 6.00 -5.30
CA GLY A 79 1.38 5.62 -6.68
C GLY A 79 1.90 6.78 -7.51
N ASP A 80 1.79 6.65 -8.84
CA ASP A 80 2.34 7.64 -9.77
C ASP A 80 1.65 9.00 -9.60
N GLY A 81 2.37 9.95 -8.97
CA GLY A 81 1.92 11.32 -8.77
C GLY A 81 0.79 11.52 -7.75
N HIS A 82 0.51 10.53 -6.88
CA HIS A 82 -0.56 10.66 -5.89
C HIS A 82 -0.29 9.94 -4.56
N ASP A 83 -0.98 10.40 -3.52
CA ASP A 83 -0.88 9.91 -2.15
C ASP A 83 -2.26 9.55 -1.56
N SER A 84 -2.28 9.05 -0.33
CA SER A 84 -3.53 8.67 0.35
C SER A 84 -4.49 9.85 0.57
N THR A 85 -4.00 11.09 0.63
CA THR A 85 -4.85 12.28 0.83
C THR A 85 -5.59 12.66 -0.44
N LEU A 86 -4.93 12.57 -1.59
CA LEU A 86 -5.56 12.81 -2.88
C LEU A 86 -6.62 11.73 -3.15
N ILE A 87 -6.34 10.47 -2.80
CA ILE A 87 -7.34 9.40 -2.92
C ILE A 87 -8.57 9.68 -2.04
N GLU A 88 -8.39 10.06 -0.78
CA GLU A 88 -9.51 10.45 0.09
C GLU A 88 -10.29 11.66 -0.46
N LYS A 89 -9.60 12.62 -1.07
CA LYS A 89 -10.20 13.82 -1.65
C LYS A 89 -11.04 13.53 -2.89
N GLU A 90 -10.62 12.58 -3.73
CA GLU A 90 -11.35 12.18 -4.93
C GLU A 90 -12.51 11.22 -4.57
N LEU A 91 -12.26 10.31 -3.61
CA LEU A 91 -13.26 9.36 -3.12
C LEU A 91 -13.94 9.87 -1.84
N ARG A 92 -14.41 11.13 -1.81
CA ARG A 92 -14.88 11.80 -0.57
C ARG A 92 -15.92 11.03 0.25
N LYS A 93 -16.76 10.26 -0.43
CA LYS A 93 -17.83 9.45 0.22
C LYS A 93 -17.26 8.18 0.88
N SER A 94 -16.08 7.76 0.48
CA SER A 94 -15.39 6.57 0.95
C SER A 94 -14.69 6.88 2.27
N LYS A 95 -15.13 6.22 3.34
CA LYS A 95 -14.46 6.29 4.66
C LYS A 95 -13.29 5.31 4.69
N ILE A 96 -12.24 5.59 3.93
CA ILE A 96 -11.09 4.67 3.76
C ILE A 96 -10.23 4.64 5.03
N ILE A 97 -10.10 3.46 5.63
CA ILE A 97 -9.12 3.21 6.70
C ILE A 97 -7.79 2.90 6.04
N TRP A 98 -6.75 3.64 6.43
CA TRP A 98 -5.42 3.49 5.90
C TRP A 98 -4.46 2.96 6.96
N VAL A 99 -3.62 2.00 6.58
CA VAL A 99 -2.53 1.49 7.41
C VAL A 99 -1.29 1.22 6.57
N GLU A 100 -0.12 1.51 7.12
CA GLU A 100 1.18 1.19 6.54
C GLU A 100 1.92 0.24 7.48
N THR A 101 2.39 -0.87 6.92
CA THR A 101 3.22 -1.87 7.59
C THR A 101 4.66 -1.79 7.09
N ALA A 102 5.49 -2.78 7.40
CA ALA A 102 6.86 -2.85 6.90
C ALA A 102 6.90 -2.96 5.36
N HIS A 103 6.05 -3.78 4.75
CA HIS A 103 6.12 -4.09 3.32
C HIS A 103 4.90 -3.63 2.51
N PHE A 104 3.80 -3.22 3.17
CA PHE A 104 2.55 -2.86 2.52
C PHE A 104 2.00 -1.50 2.95
N ARG A 105 1.26 -0.87 2.04
CA ARG A 105 0.31 0.21 2.33
C ARG A 105 -1.08 -0.24 1.93
N ILE A 106 -2.03 -0.13 2.85
CA ILE A 106 -3.35 -0.74 2.71
C ILE A 106 -4.40 0.33 2.94
N GLY A 107 -5.35 0.42 2.01
CA GLY A 107 -6.58 1.18 2.17
C GLY A 107 -7.78 0.26 2.14
N SER A 108 -8.76 0.48 3.00
CA SER A 108 -9.97 -0.34 3.03
C SER A 108 -11.23 0.44 3.36
N THR A 109 -12.29 0.22 2.59
CA THR A 109 -13.64 0.67 2.94
C THR A 109 -14.53 -0.46 3.42
N LEU A 110 -14.03 -1.70 3.44
CA LEU A 110 -14.77 -2.91 3.83
C LEU A 110 -15.67 -2.70 5.05
N GLU A 111 -16.91 -3.17 4.93
CA GLU A 111 -17.91 -3.09 5.99
C GLU A 111 -17.68 -4.16 7.08
N PRO A 112 -18.29 -4.00 8.27
CA PRO A 112 -18.27 -5.06 9.26
C PRO A 112 -18.78 -6.38 8.70
N TRP A 113 -18.16 -7.49 9.10
CA TRP A 113 -18.55 -8.83 8.65
C TRP A 113 -18.89 -9.73 9.83
N GLN A 114 -20.08 -10.31 9.80
CA GLN A 114 -20.52 -11.26 10.82
C GLN A 114 -19.94 -12.65 10.53
N LEU A 115 -19.29 -13.26 11.52
CA LEU A 115 -18.77 -14.61 11.39
C LEU A 115 -19.93 -15.61 11.24
N PRO A 116 -19.90 -16.49 10.22
CA PRO A 116 -20.91 -17.51 10.05
C PRO A 116 -20.90 -18.48 11.24
N PHE A 117 -21.97 -19.27 11.39
CA PHE A 117 -22.10 -20.26 12.46
C PHE A 117 -21.19 -21.48 12.30
N ASP A 118 -20.56 -21.63 11.14
CA ASP A 118 -19.59 -22.69 10.84
C ASP A 118 -18.45 -22.72 11.89
N ILE A 119 -18.34 -23.85 12.58
CA ILE A 119 -17.38 -24.10 13.65
C ILE A 119 -15.94 -24.04 13.13
N LYS A 120 -15.66 -24.55 11.91
CA LYS A 120 -14.32 -24.55 11.32
C LYS A 120 -13.87 -23.13 11.03
N ILE A 121 -14.76 -22.31 10.46
CA ILE A 121 -14.49 -20.89 10.19
C ILE A 121 -14.26 -20.15 11.51
N ARG A 122 -15.13 -20.32 12.51
CA ARG A 122 -14.97 -19.67 13.83
C ARG A 122 -13.68 -20.06 14.53
N LYS A 123 -13.31 -21.35 14.53
CA LYS A 123 -12.05 -21.84 15.12
C LYS A 123 -10.84 -21.20 14.45
N ARG A 124 -10.86 -21.10 13.12
CA ARG A 124 -9.80 -20.43 12.36
C ARG A 124 -9.68 -18.95 12.70
N TYR A 125 -10.77 -18.18 12.63
CA TYR A 125 -10.71 -16.75 12.96
C TYR A 125 -10.31 -16.53 14.41
N ARG A 126 -10.75 -17.39 15.33
CA ARG A 126 -10.30 -17.32 16.73
C ARG A 126 -8.78 -17.52 16.83
N ALA A 127 -8.20 -18.47 16.10
CA ALA A 127 -6.76 -18.67 16.07
C ALA A 127 -6.02 -17.43 15.51
N GLU A 128 -6.47 -16.89 14.37
CA GLU A 128 -5.88 -15.68 13.77
C GLU A 128 -6.01 -14.45 14.69
N LEU A 129 -7.16 -14.28 15.36
CA LEU A 129 -7.36 -13.20 16.31
C LEU A 129 -6.54 -13.38 17.59
N THR A 130 -6.33 -14.61 18.05
CA THR A 130 -5.42 -14.91 19.18
C THR A 130 -3.98 -14.58 18.82
N GLU A 131 -3.52 -14.87 17.60
CA GLU A 131 -2.20 -14.43 17.13
C GLU A 131 -2.10 -12.91 17.08
N LEU A 132 -3.12 -12.24 16.52
CA LEU A 132 -3.15 -10.79 16.42
C LEU A 132 -3.21 -10.12 17.81
N GLN A 133 -3.90 -10.73 18.78
CA GLN A 133 -3.97 -10.25 20.17
C GLN A 133 -2.59 -10.15 20.82
N LYS A 134 -1.64 -11.04 20.49
CA LYS A 134 -0.25 -10.96 21.00
C LYS A 134 0.40 -9.62 20.65
N LYS A 135 0.08 -9.07 19.49
CA LYS A 135 0.58 -7.76 19.01
C LYS A 135 -0.31 -6.60 19.46
N ILE A 136 -1.63 -6.81 19.50
CA ILE A 136 -2.65 -5.82 19.85
C ILE A 136 -3.52 -6.38 21.00
N PRO A 137 -3.09 -6.22 22.27
CA PRO A 137 -3.71 -6.91 23.41
C PRO A 137 -5.20 -6.64 23.64
N ARG A 138 -5.73 -5.50 23.16
CA ARG A 138 -7.13 -5.12 23.29
C ARG A 138 -8.09 -5.90 22.39
N ILE A 139 -7.58 -6.68 21.44
CA ILE A 139 -8.43 -7.50 20.57
C ILE A 139 -9.02 -8.65 21.40
N ASN A 140 -10.33 -8.86 21.27
CA ASN A 140 -11.00 -10.02 21.85
C ASN A 140 -11.10 -11.15 20.80
N PRO A 141 -10.42 -12.30 20.98
CA PRO A 141 -10.44 -13.40 20.01
C PRO A 141 -11.80 -14.10 19.86
N LYS A 142 -12.74 -13.88 20.79
CA LYS A 142 -14.09 -14.46 20.77
C LYS A 142 -15.12 -13.54 20.09
N LYS A 143 -14.68 -12.45 19.43
CA LYS A 143 -15.60 -11.58 18.68
C LYS A 143 -16.35 -12.36 17.62
N LYS A 144 -17.67 -12.14 17.53
CA LYS A 144 -18.55 -12.72 16.51
C LYS A 144 -18.64 -11.86 15.24
N THR A 145 -18.23 -10.60 15.33
CA THR A 145 -18.25 -9.63 14.23
C THR A 145 -16.86 -9.07 14.05
N LEU A 146 -16.38 -9.06 12.81
CA LEU A 146 -15.18 -8.35 12.42
C LEU A 146 -15.56 -6.94 12.02
N ASP A 147 -15.31 -5.97 12.89
CA ASP A 147 -15.48 -4.56 12.51
C ASP A 147 -14.43 -4.12 11.48
N ARG A 148 -14.63 -2.93 10.92
CA ARG A 148 -13.83 -2.39 9.81
C ARG A 148 -12.33 -2.34 10.16
N TRP A 149 -11.99 -1.90 11.37
CA TRP A 149 -10.60 -1.85 11.84
C TRP A 149 -10.02 -3.25 12.02
N LEU A 150 -10.80 -4.17 12.60
CA LEU A 150 -10.33 -5.54 12.79
C LEU A 150 -10.07 -6.26 11.46
N ARG A 151 -10.91 -6.04 10.44
CA ARG A 151 -10.68 -6.57 9.08
C ARG A 151 -9.36 -6.04 8.52
N VAL A 152 -9.11 -4.72 8.62
CA VAL A 152 -7.85 -4.12 8.14
C VAL A 152 -6.64 -4.69 8.86
N HIS A 153 -6.69 -4.82 10.19
CA HIS A 153 -5.59 -5.41 10.95
C HIS A 153 -5.34 -6.88 10.58
N LEU A 154 -6.40 -7.66 10.34
CA LEU A 154 -6.27 -9.04 9.87
C LEU A 154 -5.60 -9.09 8.50
N PHE A 155 -6.05 -8.29 7.53
CA PHE A 155 -5.42 -8.25 6.20
C PHE A 155 -3.97 -7.78 6.25
N ALA A 156 -3.66 -6.74 7.04
CA ALA A 156 -2.29 -6.31 7.26
C ALA A 156 -1.41 -7.43 7.84
N HIS A 157 -1.91 -8.15 8.85
CA HIS A 157 -1.18 -9.25 9.44
C HIS A 157 -0.98 -10.42 8.46
N ARG A 158 -2.02 -10.77 7.69
CA ARG A 158 -1.99 -11.84 6.68
C ARG A 158 -1.00 -11.53 5.56
N LEU A 159 -0.96 -10.29 5.08
CA LEU A 159 -0.03 -9.84 4.03
C LEU A 159 1.43 -9.86 4.51
N GLU A 160 1.70 -9.43 5.74
CA GLU A 160 3.04 -9.52 6.32
C GLU A 160 3.48 -10.98 6.53
N LYS A 161 2.57 -11.87 6.95
CA LYS A 161 2.86 -13.32 7.01
C LYS A 161 3.13 -13.89 5.63
N LEU A 162 2.36 -13.49 4.62
CA LEU A 162 2.56 -13.90 3.23
C LEU A 162 3.95 -13.48 2.74
N TYR A 163 4.33 -12.22 2.93
CA TYR A 163 5.62 -11.69 2.50
C TYR A 163 6.79 -12.44 3.16
N SER A 164 6.71 -12.67 4.47
CA SER A 164 7.73 -13.43 5.20
C SER A 164 7.82 -14.89 4.75
N ASP A 165 6.68 -15.56 4.53
CA ASP A 165 6.68 -16.95 4.03
C ASP A 165 7.21 -17.02 2.59
N PHE A 166 6.87 -16.03 1.74
CA PHE A 166 7.36 -15.93 0.38
C PHE A 166 8.89 -15.79 0.34
N MET A 167 9.47 -14.83 1.07
CA MET A 167 10.92 -14.66 1.17
C MET A 167 11.61 -15.93 1.62
N LYS A 168 11.06 -16.59 2.66
CA LYS A 168 11.60 -17.85 3.17
C LYS A 168 11.61 -18.95 2.11
N ARG A 169 10.55 -19.06 1.30
CA ARG A 169 10.44 -20.12 0.27
C ARG A 169 11.36 -19.91 -0.92
N VAL A 170 11.54 -18.67 -1.36
CA VAL A 170 12.46 -18.34 -2.45
C VAL A 170 13.92 -18.27 -1.97
N GLY A 171 14.17 -18.48 -0.67
CA GLY A 171 15.52 -18.57 -0.12
C GLY A 171 16.24 -17.23 0.00
N VAL A 172 15.50 -16.12 0.12
CA VAL A 172 16.08 -14.77 0.18
C VAL A 172 15.82 -14.08 1.51
N THR A 173 16.68 -13.12 1.82
CA THR A 173 16.56 -12.23 2.97
C THR A 173 16.55 -10.78 2.51
N GLN A 174 16.26 -9.86 3.43
CA GLN A 174 16.26 -8.44 3.15
C GLN A 174 17.62 -7.94 2.63
N LYS A 175 18.71 -8.62 2.99
CA LYS A 175 20.08 -8.28 2.60
C LYS A 175 20.39 -8.57 1.13
N ASN A 176 19.59 -9.41 0.47
CA ASN A 176 19.76 -9.71 -0.94
C ASN A 176 19.31 -8.54 -1.82
N PHE A 177 18.44 -7.67 -1.32
CA PHE A 177 17.85 -6.58 -2.10
C PHE A 177 18.57 -5.25 -1.85
N PRO A 178 18.72 -4.41 -2.88
CA PRO A 178 19.38 -3.14 -2.74
C PRO A 178 18.51 -2.15 -1.96
N ILE A 179 19.14 -1.23 -1.22
CA ILE A 179 18.43 -0.15 -0.51
C ILE A 179 18.12 1.01 -1.47
N LYS A 180 18.98 1.24 -2.46
CA LYS A 180 18.86 2.30 -3.46
C LYS A 180 18.68 1.70 -4.86
N PRO A 181 18.02 2.42 -5.77
CA PRO A 181 17.98 2.05 -7.19
C PRO A 181 19.38 1.84 -7.79
N ASP A 182 19.43 1.09 -8.89
CA ASP A 182 20.62 0.90 -9.74
C ASP A 182 21.87 0.40 -8.99
N THR A 183 21.64 -0.35 -7.91
CA THR A 183 22.69 -0.93 -7.07
C THR A 183 22.75 -2.45 -7.29
N PHE A 184 23.93 -2.93 -7.67
CA PHE A 184 24.22 -4.37 -7.77
C PHE A 184 24.61 -4.91 -6.39
N MET A 185 24.04 -6.05 -6.03
CA MET A 185 24.35 -6.75 -4.78
C MET A 185 25.24 -7.94 -5.13
N ASN A 186 26.47 -7.96 -4.63
CA ASN A 186 27.46 -9.01 -4.93
C ASN A 186 27.68 -9.26 -6.44
N GLY A 187 27.69 -8.19 -7.25
CA GLY A 187 27.86 -8.29 -8.70
C GLY A 187 26.60 -8.70 -9.48
N GLU A 188 25.49 -8.98 -8.79
CA GLU A 188 24.22 -9.37 -9.41
C GLU A 188 23.15 -8.29 -9.29
N TYR A 189 22.25 -8.24 -10.28
CA TYR A 189 21.10 -7.36 -10.24
C TYR A 189 19.96 -7.98 -9.40
N TRP A 190 19.61 -7.32 -8.30
CA TRP A 190 18.56 -7.76 -7.37
C TRP A 190 17.34 -6.82 -7.34
N GLY A 191 17.20 -5.96 -8.35
CA GLY A 191 16.07 -5.04 -8.52
C GLY A 191 16.41 -3.59 -8.16
N GLN A 192 15.37 -2.80 -7.87
CA GLN A 192 15.44 -1.34 -7.68
C GLN A 192 15.20 -0.87 -6.24
N GLY A 193 14.98 -1.79 -5.30
CA GLY A 193 14.79 -1.41 -3.91
C GLY A 193 14.52 -2.58 -2.96
N PRO A 194 14.29 -2.26 -1.68
CA PRO A 194 14.32 -3.25 -0.62
C PRO A 194 13.08 -4.15 -0.62
N TYR A 195 12.02 -3.81 -1.33
CA TYR A 195 10.75 -4.53 -1.25
C TYR A 195 10.69 -5.62 -2.31
N LEU A 196 11.44 -6.72 -2.10
CA LEU A 196 11.64 -7.80 -3.08
C LEU A 196 12.23 -7.34 -4.43
N GLY A 197 12.89 -6.18 -4.48
CA GLY A 197 13.37 -5.59 -5.73
C GLY A 197 12.48 -4.45 -6.23
N MET A 198 11.37 -4.16 -5.57
CA MET A 198 10.59 -2.94 -5.80
C MET A 198 11.12 -1.77 -4.97
N ARG A 199 11.05 -0.56 -5.55
CA ARG A 199 11.50 0.68 -4.91
C ARG A 199 10.63 1.05 -3.71
N ASN A 200 9.33 0.83 -3.82
CA ASN A 200 8.35 1.15 -2.81
C ASN A 200 7.56 -0.07 -2.34
N LYS A 201 6.96 0.07 -1.16
CA LYS A 201 6.06 -0.92 -0.55
C LYS A 201 4.89 -1.24 -1.48
N TYR A 202 4.49 -2.50 -1.49
CA TYR A 202 3.30 -2.96 -2.20
C TYR A 202 2.04 -2.25 -1.70
N THR A 203 1.08 -2.03 -2.59
CA THR A 203 -0.14 -1.29 -2.27
C THR A 203 -1.39 -2.16 -2.43
N VAL A 204 -2.33 -2.06 -1.49
CA VAL A 204 -3.56 -2.87 -1.50
C VAL A 204 -4.78 -2.03 -1.18
N LEU A 205 -5.73 -1.94 -2.10
CA LEU A 205 -7.03 -1.30 -1.93
C LEU A 205 -8.16 -2.33 -1.89
N LEU A 206 -8.89 -2.34 -0.78
CA LEU A 206 -10.02 -3.21 -0.53
C LEU A 206 -11.30 -2.38 -0.38
N PHE A 207 -12.07 -2.25 -1.45
CA PHE A 207 -13.32 -1.51 -1.41
C PHE A 207 -14.49 -2.39 -0.97
N GLN A 208 -15.49 -1.79 -0.34
CA GLN A 208 -16.78 -2.43 -0.14
C GLN A 208 -17.58 -2.42 -1.45
N LYS A 209 -17.64 -1.26 -2.12
CA LYS A 209 -18.49 -1.04 -3.29
C LYS A 209 -17.67 -1.06 -4.57
N VAL A 210 -18.23 -1.69 -5.60
CA VAL A 210 -17.65 -1.71 -6.96
C VAL A 210 -17.50 -0.29 -7.52
N SER A 211 -18.43 0.61 -7.23
CA SER A 211 -18.33 2.01 -7.69
C SER A 211 -17.11 2.76 -7.15
N GLU A 212 -16.65 2.46 -5.92
CA GLU A 212 -15.44 3.04 -5.36
C GLU A 212 -14.19 2.51 -6.07
N HIS A 213 -14.19 1.20 -6.36
CA HIS A 213 -13.15 0.54 -7.15
C HIS A 213 -13.04 1.11 -8.56
N LEU A 214 -14.16 1.20 -9.29
CA LEU A 214 -14.18 1.77 -10.64
C LEU A 214 -13.78 3.25 -10.66
N ALA A 215 -14.23 4.04 -9.68
CA ALA A 215 -13.84 5.43 -9.54
C ALA A 215 -12.33 5.58 -9.28
N TYR A 216 -11.76 4.74 -8.42
CA TYR A 216 -10.32 4.72 -8.17
C TYR A 216 -9.54 4.38 -9.45
N LEU A 217 -9.91 3.28 -10.13
CA LEU A 217 -9.20 2.83 -11.32
C LEU A 217 -9.26 3.88 -12.45
N SER A 218 -10.45 4.43 -12.70
CA SER A 218 -10.65 5.47 -13.72
C SER A 218 -9.73 6.68 -13.44
N ARG A 219 -9.70 7.14 -12.19
CA ARG A 219 -8.97 8.35 -11.80
C ARG A 219 -7.45 8.17 -11.78
N PHE A 220 -6.96 7.06 -11.25
CA PHE A 220 -5.54 6.91 -10.90
C PHE A 220 -4.78 5.90 -11.74
N THR A 221 -5.47 5.02 -12.47
CA THR A 221 -4.84 4.01 -13.33
C THR A 221 -5.16 4.17 -14.81
N GLY A 222 -6.12 5.05 -15.16
CA GLY A 222 -6.59 5.24 -16.53
C GLY A 222 -7.27 4.01 -17.12
N ARG A 223 -7.74 3.08 -16.28
CA ARG A 223 -8.43 1.85 -16.68
C ARG A 223 -9.78 1.77 -15.98
N VAL A 224 -10.74 1.11 -16.60
CA VAL A 224 -12.03 0.79 -15.97
C VAL A 224 -12.31 -0.68 -16.25
N GLN A 225 -12.25 -1.50 -15.20
CA GLN A 225 -12.47 -2.95 -15.31
C GLN A 225 -13.30 -3.41 -14.11
N ASN A 226 -14.32 -4.23 -14.38
CA ASN A 226 -15.20 -4.79 -13.35
C ASN A 226 -14.65 -6.09 -12.74
N PHE A 227 -13.33 -6.19 -12.65
CA PHE A 227 -12.59 -7.27 -12.01
C PHE A 227 -11.52 -6.67 -11.10
N ALA A 228 -10.92 -7.51 -10.26
CA ALA A 228 -9.77 -7.09 -9.47
C ALA A 228 -8.61 -6.74 -10.41
N VAL A 229 -7.87 -5.69 -10.07
CA VAL A 229 -6.78 -5.19 -10.92
C VAL A 229 -5.48 -5.23 -10.14
N ARG A 230 -4.48 -5.89 -10.74
CA ARG A 230 -3.08 -5.73 -10.38
C ARG A 230 -2.48 -4.66 -11.28
N HIS A 231 -1.82 -3.66 -10.71
CA HIS A 231 -1.30 -2.52 -11.46
C HIS A 231 0.11 -2.16 -11.02
N HIS A 232 0.99 -1.92 -11.99
CA HIS A 232 2.36 -1.47 -11.74
C HIS A 232 2.45 0.05 -11.90
N PHE A 233 2.64 0.75 -10.78
CA PHE A 233 3.00 2.18 -10.77
C PHE A 233 4.48 2.31 -11.13
N LYS A 234 4.78 2.50 -12.41
CA LYS A 234 6.16 2.41 -12.93
C LYS A 234 7.07 3.49 -12.35
N LYS A 235 6.60 4.75 -12.25
CA LYS A 235 7.43 5.87 -11.74
C LYS A 235 7.63 5.76 -10.24
N PHE A 236 6.60 5.33 -9.53
CA PHE A 236 6.63 5.12 -8.10
C PHE A 236 7.41 3.84 -7.73
N GLY A 237 7.43 2.83 -8.59
CA GLY A 237 8.08 1.55 -8.36
C GLY A 237 7.37 0.70 -7.31
N SER A 238 6.04 0.55 -7.44
CA SER A 238 5.21 -0.30 -6.59
C SER A 238 4.20 -1.11 -7.41
N LEU A 239 3.88 -2.30 -6.92
CA LEU A 239 2.78 -3.12 -7.44
C LEU A 239 1.57 -3.00 -6.52
N MET A 240 0.41 -2.78 -7.13
CA MET A 240 -0.86 -2.58 -6.47
C MET A 240 -1.80 -3.75 -6.70
N LEU A 241 -2.60 -4.12 -5.70
CA LEU A 241 -3.88 -4.79 -5.87
C LEU A 241 -5.02 -3.83 -5.56
N CYS A 242 -6.01 -3.70 -6.44
CA CYS A 242 -7.28 -3.03 -6.18
C CYS A 242 -8.44 -4.01 -6.44
N THR A 243 -9.31 -4.19 -5.44
CA THR A 243 -10.47 -5.09 -5.53
C THR A 243 -11.64 -4.54 -4.69
N ALA A 244 -12.83 -5.11 -4.86
CA ALA A 244 -14.00 -4.78 -4.05
C ALA A 244 -14.83 -5.99 -3.66
N ALA A 245 -15.47 -5.94 -2.50
CA ALA A 245 -16.35 -7.00 -2.00
C ALA A 245 -17.53 -7.31 -2.94
N GLY A 246 -17.99 -6.33 -3.71
CA GLY A 246 -19.07 -6.50 -4.68
C GLY A 246 -18.66 -7.12 -6.03
N LEU A 247 -17.36 -7.32 -6.30
CA LEU A 247 -16.90 -7.97 -7.54
C LEU A 247 -17.22 -9.47 -7.54
N GLU A 248 -17.08 -10.09 -8.71
CA GLU A 248 -17.31 -11.53 -8.94
C GLU A 248 -18.71 -11.93 -8.45
N ASP A 249 -19.73 -11.20 -8.91
CA ASP A 249 -21.13 -11.39 -8.52
C ASP A 249 -21.37 -11.38 -7.01
N GLY A 250 -20.56 -10.60 -6.28
CA GLY A 250 -20.62 -10.47 -4.83
C GLY A 250 -20.01 -11.66 -4.07
N ARG A 251 -19.30 -12.58 -4.74
CA ARG A 251 -18.55 -13.67 -4.10
C ARG A 251 -17.62 -13.15 -3.01
N LEU A 252 -16.98 -12.01 -3.27
CA LEU A 252 -16.02 -11.38 -2.36
C LEU A 252 -16.66 -10.69 -1.14
N LYS A 253 -17.99 -10.70 -1.00
CA LYS A 253 -18.67 -10.33 0.26
C LYS A 253 -18.38 -11.32 1.37
N ASN A 254 -18.02 -12.56 1.04
CA ASN A 254 -17.55 -13.54 2.01
C ASN A 254 -16.09 -13.24 2.38
N ASP A 255 -15.79 -12.97 3.66
CA ASP A 255 -14.43 -12.60 4.08
C ASP A 255 -13.39 -13.72 3.88
N VAL A 256 -13.81 -14.99 3.88
CA VAL A 256 -12.91 -16.10 3.54
C VAL A 256 -12.56 -16.07 2.06
N ALA A 257 -13.54 -15.83 1.18
CA ALA A 257 -13.30 -15.67 -0.25
C ALA A 257 -12.39 -14.45 -0.52
N MET A 258 -12.69 -13.31 0.11
CA MET A 258 -11.84 -12.11 0.06
C MET A 258 -10.42 -12.39 0.55
N HIS A 259 -10.25 -13.14 1.64
CA HIS A 259 -8.93 -13.54 2.13
C HIS A 259 -8.17 -14.36 1.07
N VAL A 260 -8.79 -15.39 0.49
CA VAL A 260 -8.14 -16.18 -0.57
C VAL A 260 -7.78 -15.29 -1.77
N HIS A 261 -8.71 -14.45 -2.22
CA HIS A 261 -8.56 -13.57 -3.37
C HIS A 261 -7.42 -12.55 -3.18
N VAL A 262 -7.33 -11.92 -2.01
CA VAL A 262 -6.25 -10.96 -1.70
C VAL A 262 -4.90 -11.65 -1.66
N ILE A 263 -4.81 -12.84 -1.05
CA ILE A 263 -3.55 -13.58 -0.97
C ILE A 263 -3.12 -14.07 -2.35
N TRP A 264 -4.04 -14.67 -3.11
CA TRP A 264 -3.79 -15.13 -4.47
C TRP A 264 -3.23 -13.99 -5.35
N ASN A 265 -3.90 -12.82 -5.38
CA ASN A 265 -3.44 -11.67 -6.17
C ASN A 265 -2.10 -11.10 -5.68
N ASN A 266 -1.87 -11.06 -4.37
CA ASN A 266 -0.60 -10.54 -3.85
C ASN A 266 0.55 -11.52 -4.09
N VAL A 267 0.32 -12.83 -4.17
CA VAL A 267 1.35 -13.77 -4.61
C VAL A 267 1.84 -13.42 -6.01
N HIS A 268 0.93 -13.13 -6.95
CA HIS A 268 1.34 -12.62 -8.27
C HIS A 268 2.19 -11.36 -8.15
N ASN A 269 1.75 -10.36 -7.38
CA ASN A 269 2.54 -9.14 -7.17
C ASN A 269 3.93 -9.42 -6.55
N LEU A 270 4.05 -10.34 -5.58
CA LEU A 270 5.33 -10.70 -4.97
C LEU A 270 6.26 -11.40 -5.96
N ILE A 271 5.71 -12.29 -6.80
CA ILE A 271 6.45 -12.97 -7.86
C ILE A 271 6.90 -11.97 -8.92
N ASP A 272 5.98 -11.16 -9.44
CA ASP A 272 6.30 -10.17 -10.48
C ASP A 272 7.21 -9.06 -9.95
N GLY A 273 7.17 -8.77 -8.64
CA GLY A 273 8.06 -7.80 -8.01
C GLY A 273 9.45 -8.35 -7.69
N TYR A 274 9.63 -9.68 -7.65
CA TYR A 274 10.88 -10.33 -7.31
C TYR A 274 11.98 -9.98 -8.31
N ARG A 275 13.07 -9.36 -7.82
CA ARG A 275 14.16 -8.80 -8.63
C ARG A 275 13.70 -7.74 -9.63
N HIS A 276 12.69 -6.97 -9.26
CA HIS A 276 12.04 -5.94 -10.06
C HIS A 276 11.17 -6.50 -11.20
N TYR A 277 10.10 -5.76 -11.54
CA TYR A 277 9.11 -6.07 -12.58
C TYR A 277 9.73 -5.98 -13.99
N THR A 278 10.64 -6.90 -14.28
CA THR A 278 11.49 -6.93 -15.48
C THR A 278 11.32 -8.21 -16.27
N HIS A 279 11.01 -9.31 -15.59
CA HIS A 279 10.84 -10.63 -16.20
C HIS A 279 9.39 -11.06 -16.08
N ASP A 280 8.85 -11.55 -17.20
CA ASP A 280 7.55 -12.22 -17.19
C ASP A 280 7.77 -13.71 -16.99
N LEU A 281 7.39 -14.22 -15.82
CA LEU A 281 7.50 -15.64 -15.52
C LEU A 281 6.35 -16.42 -16.18
N PRO A 282 6.56 -17.71 -16.52
CA PRO A 282 5.51 -18.52 -17.13
C PRO A 282 4.22 -18.50 -16.31
N VAL A 283 3.07 -18.35 -16.99
CA VAL A 283 1.75 -18.26 -16.36
C VAL A 283 1.49 -19.42 -15.39
N TRP A 284 1.82 -20.65 -15.79
CA TRP A 284 1.63 -21.84 -14.96
C TRP A 284 2.35 -21.75 -13.61
N PHE A 285 3.50 -21.09 -13.56
CA PHE A 285 4.28 -20.94 -12.33
C PHE A 285 3.61 -19.90 -11.41
N LYS A 286 3.25 -18.74 -11.96
CA LYS A 286 2.59 -17.66 -11.20
C LYS A 286 1.24 -18.10 -10.66
N GLU A 287 0.39 -18.63 -11.55
CA GLU A 287 -0.93 -19.19 -11.23
C GLU A 287 -0.82 -20.35 -10.24
N GLY A 288 0.06 -21.32 -10.53
CA GLY A 288 0.24 -22.50 -9.69
C GLY A 288 0.65 -22.12 -8.25
N MET A 289 1.60 -21.20 -8.10
CA MET A 289 2.01 -20.71 -6.79
C MET A 289 0.90 -19.93 -6.09
N ALA A 290 0.19 -19.05 -6.79
CA ALA A 290 -0.93 -18.29 -6.23
C ALA A 290 -2.07 -19.21 -5.77
N HIS A 291 -2.42 -20.23 -6.56
CA HIS A 291 -3.35 -21.29 -6.18
C HIS A 291 -2.88 -22.08 -4.96
N TRP A 292 -1.60 -22.46 -4.92
CA TRP A 292 -1.03 -23.20 -3.80
C TRP A 292 -1.19 -22.44 -2.48
N TYR A 293 -0.89 -21.14 -2.46
CA TYR A 293 -1.13 -20.28 -1.29
C TYR A 293 -2.63 -20.14 -0.96
N GLY A 294 -3.46 -19.90 -1.97
CA GLY A 294 -4.91 -19.74 -1.79
C GLY A 294 -5.58 -20.99 -1.21
N ARG A 295 -5.19 -22.18 -1.66
CA ARG A 295 -5.77 -23.46 -1.19
C ARG A 295 -5.44 -23.77 0.26
N ARG A 296 -4.29 -23.33 0.78
CA ARG A 296 -3.93 -23.44 2.21
C ARG A 296 -4.87 -22.64 3.11
N ILE A 297 -5.51 -21.60 2.56
CA ILE A 297 -6.55 -20.82 3.24
C ILE A 297 -7.88 -21.55 3.09
N SER A 298 -8.33 -21.79 1.87
CA SER A 298 -9.55 -22.52 1.63
C SER A 298 -9.54 -23.13 0.22
N PRO A 299 -9.63 -24.45 0.07
CA PRO A 299 -9.72 -25.08 -1.25
C PRO A 299 -11.02 -24.72 -1.98
N LYS A 300 -12.06 -24.30 -1.25
CA LYS A 300 -13.40 -23.99 -1.81
C LYS A 300 -13.42 -22.71 -2.66
N TRP A 301 -12.51 -21.77 -2.42
CA TRP A 301 -12.55 -20.45 -3.04
C TRP A 301 -11.40 -20.27 -4.03
N ASN A 302 -11.50 -20.89 -5.20
CA ASN A 302 -10.51 -20.72 -6.26
C ASN A 302 -10.61 -19.31 -6.87
N ASN A 303 -9.50 -18.82 -7.42
CA ASN A 303 -9.40 -17.62 -8.26
C ASN A 303 -8.66 -18.03 -9.52
N PHE A 304 -8.99 -17.43 -10.65
CA PHE A 304 -8.29 -17.66 -11.92
C PHE A 304 -8.11 -16.31 -12.59
N ASP A 305 -6.93 -16.03 -13.15
CA ASP A 305 -6.82 -14.92 -14.09
C ASP A 305 -7.69 -15.24 -15.31
N GLN A 306 -8.65 -14.35 -15.61
CA GLN A 306 -9.44 -14.48 -16.82
C GLN A 306 -8.75 -13.72 -17.95
N ASN A 307 -8.54 -14.41 -19.05
CA ASN A 307 -8.24 -13.79 -20.34
C ASN A 307 -9.47 -12.96 -20.74
N GLU A 308 -9.27 -11.83 -21.40
CA GLU A 308 -10.31 -10.85 -21.81
C GLU A 308 -11.47 -11.45 -22.65
N SER A 309 -11.36 -12.73 -23.06
CA SER A 309 -12.34 -13.48 -23.85
C SER A 309 -12.70 -14.85 -23.28
N ALA A 310 -12.21 -15.22 -22.09
CA ALA A 310 -12.50 -16.51 -21.48
C ALA A 310 -13.88 -16.51 -20.81
N ARG A 311 -14.72 -17.50 -21.10
CA ARG A 311 -15.97 -17.72 -20.35
C ARG A 311 -15.63 -17.98 -18.89
N ALA A 312 -16.38 -17.37 -17.97
CA ALA A 312 -16.24 -17.61 -16.55
C ALA A 312 -16.34 -19.12 -16.28
N ASP A 313 -15.28 -19.71 -15.71
CA ASP A 313 -15.26 -21.14 -15.43
C ASP A 313 -16.22 -21.45 -14.27
N LEU A 314 -17.32 -22.11 -14.59
CA LEU A 314 -18.37 -22.51 -13.66
C LEU A 314 -18.08 -23.87 -13.01
N LYS A 315 -16.96 -24.52 -13.33
CA LYS A 315 -16.65 -25.85 -12.79
C LYS A 315 -16.31 -25.77 -11.31
N SER A 316 -16.83 -26.72 -10.54
CA SER A 316 -16.51 -26.93 -9.13
C SER A 316 -15.12 -27.57 -8.95
N THR A 317 -14.08 -26.86 -9.39
CA THR A 317 -12.67 -27.29 -9.44
C THR A 317 -11.99 -27.34 -8.08
N TRP A 318 -12.71 -27.48 -6.96
CA TRP A 318 -12.10 -27.43 -5.62
C TRP A 318 -11.65 -28.81 -5.11
N LYS A 319 -12.28 -29.89 -5.57
CA LYS A 319 -11.86 -31.28 -5.33
C LYS A 319 -10.85 -31.68 -6.42
N TRP A 320 -9.59 -31.80 -6.04
CA TRP A 320 -8.50 -32.19 -6.94
C TRP A 320 -8.13 -33.67 -6.78
N ASP A 321 -8.72 -34.35 -5.79
CA ASP A 321 -8.54 -35.77 -5.60
C ASP A 321 -9.14 -36.48 -6.82
N VAL A 322 -8.29 -37.24 -7.52
CA VAL A 322 -8.75 -38.18 -8.54
C VAL A 322 -9.70 -39.14 -7.84
N ALA A 323 -10.90 -39.35 -8.40
CA ALA A 323 -11.71 -40.47 -7.94
C ALA A 323 -10.88 -41.74 -8.17
N VAL A 324 -10.38 -42.33 -7.09
CA VAL A 324 -9.69 -43.63 -7.10
C VAL A 324 -10.73 -44.71 -7.27
#